data_AF-A0A7J6P1F4-F1
#
_entry.id   AF-A0A7J6P1F4-F1
#
_cell.length_a   1.000
_cell.length_b   1.000
_cell.length_c   1.000
_cell.angle_alpha   90.00
_cell.angle_beta   90.00
_cell.angle_gamma   90.00
#
_symmetry.space_group_name_H-M   'P 1'
#
loop_
_entity.id
_entity.type
_entity.pdbx_description
1 polymer ?
#
loop_
_entity_poly.entity_id
_entity_poly.type
_entity_poly.pdbx_seq_one_letter_code
_entity_poly.pdbx_strand_id
1 'polypeptide(L)'
;MNSPSNSVSFVTLTFQTLSYGLLALAAILTNPNFGFALSLIGTVLTGFAQAIGEVNNISRLHKLPATLIGAWGAGTGLAGIVGPLVYSLLIAAGVHYSYVMLGMIITIPIYWVLFCYINNKADSYTAVVGTDDKPTEVATNSVSSSLSLSSIKVALAMAGGIIVNLTAVYFLEYWILTGFLDRASVGLPLEASSFARSTVRFCNISYNIGVLISRASVTWYQIRRVWIPTFLQLLLLVFWALEASLHFIRGNVGGNYSTMTWLYISIMLIVGLMGGASYSNCMFLFQRREDIPNTHRELCVNLGFAASNLGILLASLASLLMANTLMKECTLYPEAPGCRA
;
A
#
# COMPACT_ATOMS: atom_id res chain seq x y z
N MET A 1 -14.25 22.18 22.49
CA MET A 1 -14.56 22.77 21.17
C MET A 1 -14.12 21.78 20.10
N ASN A 2 -15.07 21.16 19.38
CA ASN A 2 -14.75 20.16 18.35
C ASN A 2 -14.23 20.88 17.10
N SER A 3 -12.91 20.89 16.93
CA SER A 3 -12.29 21.27 15.66
C SER A 3 -12.89 20.40 14.53
N PRO A 4 -13.23 20.95 13.35
CA PRO A 4 -13.75 20.18 12.19
C PRO A 4 -12.88 18.96 11.86
N SER A 5 -11.61 19.10 12.18
CA SER A 5 -10.53 18.16 12.05
C SER A 5 -10.72 16.90 12.92
N ASN A 6 -11.29 17.03 14.12
CA ASN A 6 -11.63 15.92 15.01
C ASN A 6 -12.85 15.17 14.49
N SER A 7 -13.78 15.88 13.83
CA SER A 7 -14.96 15.27 13.21
C SER A 7 -14.58 14.34 12.05
N VAL A 8 -13.65 14.74 11.17
CA VAL A 8 -13.18 13.89 10.05
C VAL A 8 -12.48 12.63 10.55
N SER A 9 -11.63 12.76 11.57
CA SER A 9 -10.94 11.61 12.16
C SER A 9 -11.92 10.69 12.91
N PHE A 10 -12.91 11.24 13.61
CA PHE A 10 -13.97 10.45 14.23
C PHE A 10 -14.78 9.64 13.21
N VAL A 11 -15.16 10.26 12.08
CA VAL A 11 -15.86 9.57 10.97
C VAL A 11 -14.98 8.44 10.41
N THR A 12 -13.70 8.71 10.20
CA THR A 12 -12.73 7.72 9.72
C THR A 12 -12.67 6.50 10.65
N LEU A 13 -12.55 6.73 11.95
CA LEU A 13 -12.47 5.67 12.95
C LEU A 13 -13.79 4.90 13.11
N THR A 14 -14.92 5.58 12.91
CA THR A 14 -16.24 4.93 12.90
C THR A 14 -16.36 3.96 11.73
N PHE A 15 -15.98 4.39 10.51
CA PHE A 15 -15.96 3.50 9.34
C PHE A 15 -15.00 2.32 9.53
N GLN A 16 -13.82 2.55 10.12
CA GLN A 16 -12.86 1.50 10.40
C GLN A 16 -13.39 0.47 11.42
N THR A 17 -14.08 0.94 12.47
CA THR A 17 -14.71 0.08 13.48
C THR A 17 -15.80 -0.79 12.85
N LEU A 18 -16.68 -0.16 12.07
CA LEU A 18 -17.76 -0.86 11.36
C LEU A 18 -17.18 -1.91 10.41
N SER A 19 -16.14 -1.55 9.66
CA SER A 19 -15.45 -2.44 8.74
C SER A 19 -14.91 -3.70 9.44
N TYR A 20 -14.19 -3.56 10.56
CA TYR A 20 -13.70 -4.72 11.32
C TYR A 20 -14.83 -5.57 11.88
N GLY A 21 -15.93 -4.95 12.33
CA GLY A 21 -17.13 -5.67 12.76
C GLY A 21 -17.77 -6.50 11.65
N LEU A 22 -17.90 -5.93 10.44
CA LEU A 22 -18.44 -6.62 9.27
C LEU A 22 -17.54 -7.78 8.83
N LEU A 23 -16.21 -7.58 8.82
CA LEU A 23 -15.24 -8.64 8.50
C LEU A 23 -15.28 -9.77 9.55
N ALA A 24 -15.44 -9.43 10.82
CA ALA A 24 -15.59 -10.42 11.89
C ALA A 24 -16.89 -11.23 11.74
N LEU A 25 -18.00 -10.57 11.41
CA LEU A 25 -19.28 -11.22 11.16
C LEU A 25 -19.22 -12.12 9.92
N ALA A 26 -18.65 -11.62 8.82
CA ALA A 26 -18.43 -12.39 7.59
C ALA A 26 -17.71 -13.71 7.86
N ALA A 27 -16.73 -13.71 8.77
CA ALA A 27 -15.96 -14.89 9.12
C ALA A 27 -16.72 -15.97 9.92
N ILE A 28 -17.87 -15.66 10.52
CA ILE A 28 -18.68 -16.61 11.32
C ILE A 28 -19.88 -17.14 10.52
N LEU A 29 -20.27 -16.43 9.46
CA LEU A 29 -21.46 -16.78 8.69
C LEU A 29 -21.30 -18.09 7.92
N THR A 30 -22.31 -18.94 8.04
CA THR A 30 -22.38 -20.24 7.38
C THR A 30 -22.85 -20.15 5.92
N ASN A 31 -23.56 -19.07 5.54
CA ASN A 31 -23.92 -18.81 4.15
C ASN A 31 -22.74 -18.13 3.42
N PRO A 32 -22.09 -18.83 2.47
CA PRO A 32 -20.86 -18.33 1.85
C PRO A 32 -21.09 -17.08 0.99
N ASN A 33 -22.24 -16.98 0.29
CA ASN A 33 -22.55 -15.83 -0.56
C ASN A 33 -22.76 -14.57 0.28
N PHE A 34 -23.47 -14.71 1.41
CA PHE A 34 -23.73 -13.59 2.30
C PHE A 34 -22.48 -13.18 3.08
N GLY A 35 -21.68 -14.15 3.56
CA GLY A 35 -20.38 -13.89 4.17
C GLY A 35 -19.43 -13.16 3.21
N PHE A 36 -19.37 -13.60 1.94
CA PHE A 36 -18.58 -12.93 0.91
C PHE A 36 -19.05 -11.48 0.67
N ALA A 37 -20.36 -11.26 0.52
CA ALA A 37 -20.91 -9.92 0.33
C ALA A 37 -20.57 -8.97 1.49
N LEU A 38 -20.69 -9.43 2.74
CA LEU A 38 -20.31 -8.64 3.91
C LEU A 38 -18.80 -8.38 3.97
N SER A 39 -17.97 -9.35 3.59
CA SER A 39 -16.53 -9.14 3.53
C SER A 39 -16.17 -8.07 2.51
N LEU A 40 -16.83 -8.04 1.35
CA LEU A 40 -16.63 -7.04 0.31
C LEU A 40 -17.00 -5.63 0.80
N ILE A 41 -18.18 -5.49 1.44
CA ILE A 41 -18.60 -4.21 2.02
C ILE A 41 -17.61 -3.77 3.11
N GLY A 42 -17.18 -4.70 3.97
CA GLY A 42 -16.18 -4.44 5.00
C GLY A 42 -14.87 -3.92 4.42
N THR A 43 -14.33 -4.57 3.39
CA THR A 43 -13.09 -4.15 2.71
C THR A 43 -13.23 -2.79 2.03
N VAL A 44 -14.36 -2.51 1.38
CA VAL A 44 -14.64 -1.21 0.77
C VAL A 44 -14.63 -0.10 1.83
N LEU A 45 -15.28 -0.33 2.99
CA LEU A 45 -15.26 0.61 4.10
C LEU A 45 -13.86 0.83 4.68
N THR A 46 -13.02 -0.22 4.76
CA THR A 46 -11.60 -0.05 5.13
C THR A 46 -10.89 0.90 4.16
N GLY A 47 -11.09 0.69 2.85
CA GLY A 47 -10.47 1.53 1.82
C GLY A 47 -10.92 2.99 1.91
N PHE A 48 -12.21 3.24 2.13
CA PHE A 48 -12.72 4.60 2.35
C PHE A 48 -12.15 5.24 3.61
N ALA A 49 -12.11 4.50 4.73
CA ALA A 49 -11.53 4.99 5.98
C ALA A 49 -10.04 5.34 5.79
N GLN A 50 -9.27 4.47 5.13
CA GLN A 50 -7.86 4.73 4.82
C GLN A 50 -7.70 6.00 3.97
N ALA A 51 -8.46 6.14 2.88
CA ALA A 51 -8.34 7.29 1.97
C ALA A 51 -8.65 8.62 2.68
N ILE A 52 -9.74 8.68 3.46
CA ILE A 52 -10.11 9.88 4.23
C ILE A 52 -9.05 10.17 5.31
N GLY A 53 -8.59 9.14 6.02
CA GLY A 53 -7.58 9.25 7.07
C GLY A 53 -6.24 9.76 6.54
N GLU A 54 -5.80 9.24 5.39
CA GLU A 54 -4.56 9.63 4.73
C GLU A 54 -4.58 11.09 4.29
N VAL A 55 -5.63 11.53 3.58
CA VAL A 55 -5.79 12.93 3.16
C VAL A 55 -5.83 13.87 4.37
N ASN A 56 -6.56 13.49 5.42
CA ASN A 56 -6.66 14.29 6.64
C ASN A 56 -5.34 14.37 7.42
N ASN A 57 -4.51 13.32 7.40
CA ASN A 57 -3.20 13.36 8.05
C ASN A 57 -2.15 14.12 7.23
N ILE A 58 -2.07 13.86 5.92
CA ILE A 58 -1.13 14.55 5.01
C ILE A 58 -1.38 16.06 5.04
N SER A 59 -2.65 16.47 5.01
CA SER A 59 -3.01 17.88 5.11
C SER A 59 -2.62 18.54 6.43
N ARG A 60 -2.16 17.81 7.45
CA ARG A 60 -1.63 18.38 8.70
C ARG A 60 -0.13 18.23 8.87
N LEU A 61 0.52 17.39 8.07
CA LEU A 61 1.97 17.24 8.11
C LEU A 61 2.68 18.58 7.85
N HIS A 62 2.07 19.52 7.13
CA HIS A 62 2.63 20.87 6.92
C HIS A 62 2.79 21.69 8.21
N LYS A 63 2.01 21.38 9.27
CA LYS A 63 2.13 22.05 10.58
C LYS A 63 3.30 21.53 11.42
N LEU A 64 3.90 20.42 11.00
CA LEU A 64 4.97 19.75 11.73
C LEU A 64 6.32 20.02 11.04
N PRO A 65 7.44 19.94 11.79
CA PRO A 65 8.77 20.04 11.21
C PRO A 65 8.96 19.08 10.03
N ALA A 66 9.64 19.54 8.98
CA ALA A 66 9.88 18.75 7.76
C ALA A 66 10.62 17.43 8.02
N THR A 67 11.38 17.35 9.12
CA THR A 67 12.06 16.13 9.58
C THR A 67 11.09 15.00 9.96
N LEU A 68 9.84 15.31 10.30
CA LEU A 68 8.81 14.33 10.69
C LEU A 68 8.03 13.77 9.50
N ILE A 69 8.17 14.33 8.29
CA ILE A 69 7.51 13.80 7.08
C ILE A 69 8.00 12.37 6.78
N GLY A 70 9.28 12.10 7.02
CA GLY A 70 9.84 10.74 6.89
C GLY A 70 9.22 9.72 7.85
N ALA A 71 8.74 10.16 9.03
CA ALA A 71 8.11 9.29 10.00
C ALA A 71 6.77 8.73 9.51
N TRP A 72 6.03 9.48 8.69
CA TRP A 72 4.80 9.00 8.04
C TRP A 72 5.10 7.83 7.08
N GLY A 73 6.10 8.00 6.21
CA GLY A 73 6.53 6.97 5.26
C GLY A 73 7.09 5.73 5.94
N ALA A 74 7.77 5.89 7.08
CA ALA A 74 8.27 4.78 7.88
C ALA A 74 7.15 4.04 8.62
N GLY A 75 6.20 4.78 9.22
CA GLY A 75 5.07 4.21 9.95
C GLY A 75 4.14 3.36 9.07
N THR A 76 3.85 3.83 7.85
CA THR A 76 3.07 3.06 6.87
C THR A 76 3.79 1.76 6.44
N GLY A 77 5.10 1.80 6.25
CA GLY A 77 5.90 0.60 5.97
C GLY A 77 5.90 -0.40 7.13
N LEU A 78 6.07 0.09 8.37
CA LEU A 78 5.99 -0.74 9.57
C LEU A 78 4.60 -1.38 9.74
N ALA A 79 3.52 -0.64 9.47
CA ALA A 79 2.16 -1.18 9.53
C ALA A 79 1.96 -2.37 8.57
N GLY A 80 2.55 -2.30 7.37
CA GLY A 80 2.55 -3.40 6.39
C GLY A 80 3.35 -4.64 6.80
N ILE A 81 4.21 -4.54 7.82
CA ILE A 81 4.97 -5.66 8.39
C ILE A 81 4.25 -6.20 9.63
N VAL A 82 3.96 -5.32 10.59
CA VAL A 82 3.42 -5.69 11.90
C VAL A 82 2.01 -6.26 11.78
N GLY A 83 1.14 -5.68 10.95
CA GLY A 83 -0.24 -6.13 10.79
C GLY A 83 -0.33 -7.59 10.33
N PRO A 84 0.25 -7.94 9.17
CA PRO A 84 0.25 -9.33 8.68
C PRO A 84 0.99 -10.31 9.59
N LEU A 85 2.04 -9.88 10.30
CA LEU A 85 2.74 -10.72 11.27
C LEU A 85 1.86 -11.06 12.48
N VAL A 86 1.25 -10.05 13.10
CA VAL A 86 0.32 -10.24 14.24
C VAL A 86 -0.85 -11.13 13.81
N TYR A 87 -1.45 -10.85 12.65
CA TYR A 87 -2.50 -11.69 12.08
C TYR A 87 -2.02 -13.15 11.94
N SER A 88 -0.85 -13.38 11.32
CA SER A 88 -0.35 -14.73 11.06
C SER A 88 -0.02 -15.50 12.34
N LEU A 89 0.54 -14.83 13.35
CA LEU A 89 0.83 -15.42 14.65
C LEU A 89 -0.45 -15.84 15.38
N LEU A 90 -1.49 -14.99 15.36
CA LEU A 90 -2.77 -15.31 15.99
C LEU A 90 -3.47 -16.49 15.30
N ILE A 91 -3.46 -16.53 13.96
CA ILE A 91 -4.02 -17.66 13.22
C ILE A 91 -3.21 -18.94 13.48
N ALA A 92 -1.88 -18.86 13.53
CA ALA A 92 -1.02 -20.00 13.88
C ALA A 92 -1.26 -20.51 15.31
N ALA A 93 -1.62 -19.62 16.24
CA ALA A 93 -2.03 -19.96 17.61
C ALA A 93 -3.45 -20.55 17.71
N GLY A 94 -4.16 -20.72 16.59
CA GLY A 94 -5.51 -21.28 16.56
C GLY A 94 -6.64 -20.28 16.85
N VAL A 95 -6.35 -18.97 16.86
CA VAL A 95 -7.37 -17.95 17.06
C VAL A 95 -8.25 -17.85 15.81
N HIS A 96 -9.57 -17.93 15.99
CA HIS A 96 -10.52 -17.81 14.88
C HIS A 96 -10.47 -16.42 14.23
N TYR A 97 -10.63 -16.35 12.90
CA TYR A 97 -10.51 -15.12 12.12
C TYR A 97 -11.37 -13.96 12.64
N SER A 98 -12.57 -14.25 13.15
CA SER A 98 -13.46 -13.25 13.72
C SER A 98 -12.86 -12.54 14.94
N TYR A 99 -12.24 -13.29 15.85
CA TYR A 99 -11.58 -12.71 17.02
C TYR A 99 -10.34 -11.91 16.64
N VAL A 100 -9.62 -12.30 15.58
CA VAL A 100 -8.51 -11.50 15.06
C VAL A 100 -9.01 -10.14 14.56
N MET A 101 -10.08 -10.11 13.76
CA MET A 101 -10.67 -8.86 13.25
C MET A 101 -11.20 -7.97 14.37
N LEU A 102 -11.90 -8.54 15.36
CA LEU A 102 -12.35 -7.79 16.54
C LEU A 102 -11.18 -7.27 17.38
N GLY A 103 -10.12 -8.07 17.54
CA GLY A 103 -8.90 -7.67 18.23
C GLY A 103 -8.26 -6.44 17.61
N MET A 104 -8.32 -6.29 16.28
CA MET A 104 -7.78 -5.11 15.57
C MET A 104 -8.49 -3.81 15.95
N ILE A 105 -9.72 -3.85 16.48
CA ILE A 105 -10.44 -2.66 16.97
C ILE A 105 -9.64 -1.95 18.07
N ILE A 106 -8.80 -2.65 18.84
CA ILE A 106 -7.95 -2.02 19.88
C ILE A 106 -7.00 -0.96 19.32
N THR A 107 -6.65 -1.05 18.03
CA THR A 107 -5.77 -0.07 17.38
C THR A 107 -6.44 1.30 17.21
N ILE A 108 -7.78 1.35 17.20
CA ILE A 108 -8.58 2.55 16.98
C ILE A 108 -8.46 3.56 18.13
N PRO A 109 -8.71 3.19 19.41
CA PRO A 109 -8.51 4.13 20.52
C PRO A 109 -7.04 4.53 20.68
N ILE A 110 -6.09 3.63 20.42
CA ILE A 110 -4.65 3.94 20.44
C ILE A 110 -4.34 5.02 19.39
N TYR A 111 -4.80 4.83 18.15
CA TYR A 111 -4.65 5.81 17.09
C TYR A 111 -5.29 7.16 17.48
N TRP A 112 -6.51 7.15 18.02
CA TRP A 112 -7.21 8.38 18.41
C TRP A 112 -6.45 9.19 19.46
N VAL A 113 -5.92 8.53 20.49
CA VAL A 113 -5.13 9.18 21.55
C VAL A 113 -3.86 9.79 20.96
N LEU A 114 -3.12 9.02 20.14
CA LEU A 114 -1.90 9.49 19.49
C LEU A 114 -2.18 10.66 18.53
N PHE A 115 -3.27 10.58 17.78
CA PHE A 115 -3.71 11.62 16.88
C PHE A 115 -4.01 12.93 17.62
N CYS A 116 -4.81 12.87 18.69
CA CYS A 116 -5.11 14.04 19.53
C CYS A 116 -3.82 14.63 20.13
N TYR A 117 -2.91 13.78 20.62
CA TYR A 117 -1.62 14.21 21.17
C TYR A 117 -0.77 14.96 20.13
N ILE A 118 -0.60 14.38 18.93
CA ILE A 118 0.19 14.98 17.85
C ILE A 118 -0.48 16.27 17.37
N ASN A 119 -1.79 16.28 17.20
CA ASN A 119 -2.51 17.46 16.73
C ASN A 119 -2.39 18.63 17.71
N ASN A 120 -2.53 18.37 19.02
CA ASN A 120 -2.36 19.41 20.04
C ASN A 120 -0.93 19.98 20.06
N LYS A 121 0.09 19.13 19.86
CA LYS A 121 1.48 19.57 19.71
C LYS A 121 1.70 20.38 18.44
N ALA A 122 1.10 19.98 17.32
CA ALA A 122 1.20 20.71 16.05
C ALA A 122 0.61 22.12 16.16
N ASP A 123 -0.57 22.24 16.78
CA ASP A 123 -1.22 23.54 16.99
C ASP A 123 -0.39 24.44 17.93
N SER A 124 0.24 23.85 18.96
CA SER A 124 1.15 24.58 19.87
C SER A 124 2.45 25.04 19.18
N TYR A 125 3.03 24.23 18.29
CA TYR A 125 4.21 24.60 17.51
C TYR A 125 3.90 25.77 16.56
N THR A 126 2.76 25.71 15.88
CA THR A 126 2.32 26.79 14.96
C THR A 126 2.07 28.10 15.72
N ALA A 127 1.55 28.04 16.94
CA ALA A 127 1.32 29.21 17.79
C ALA A 127 2.62 29.89 18.25
N VAL A 128 3.70 29.14 18.46
CA VAL A 128 5.02 29.65 18.88
C VAL A 128 5.82 30.20 17.70
N VAL A 129 5.78 29.55 16.54
CA VAL A 129 6.49 30.04 15.33
C VAL A 129 5.82 31.31 14.77
N GLY A 130 4.51 31.47 14.98
CA GLY A 130 3.77 32.66 14.56
C GLY A 130 4.14 33.97 15.27
N THR A 131 5.00 33.95 16.31
CA THR A 131 5.39 35.16 17.05
C THR A 131 6.76 35.74 16.69
N ASP A 132 7.66 35.00 16.03
CA ASP A 132 9.07 35.44 15.87
C ASP A 132 9.62 35.48 14.44
N ASP A 133 8.87 35.05 13.42
CA ASP A 133 9.34 35.17 12.03
C ASP A 133 8.33 35.91 11.15
N LYS A 134 8.85 36.87 10.37
CA LYS A 134 8.15 37.43 9.20
C LYS A 134 7.55 36.27 8.41
N PRO A 135 6.29 36.38 7.93
CA PRO A 135 5.59 35.27 7.34
C PRO A 135 6.40 34.75 6.16
N THR A 136 7.07 33.62 6.36
CA THR A 136 7.45 32.78 5.24
C THR A 136 6.10 32.33 4.69
N GLU A 137 5.69 32.84 3.53
CA GLU A 137 4.45 32.52 2.81
C GLU A 137 4.38 31.02 2.48
N VAL A 138 4.26 30.17 3.49
CA VAL A 138 4.19 28.71 3.39
C VAL A 138 3.11 28.24 4.36
N ALA A 139 1.89 28.73 4.15
CA ALA A 139 0.63 28.11 4.52
C ALA A 139 -0.48 29.16 4.40
N THR A 140 -1.20 29.16 3.27
CA THR A 140 -2.63 29.59 3.18
C THR A 140 -3.22 29.51 1.77
N ASN A 141 -2.71 28.67 0.87
CA ASN A 141 -3.48 28.19 -0.28
C ASN A 141 -3.54 26.66 -0.19
N SER A 142 -4.17 26.12 0.86
CA SER A 142 -5.46 25.44 0.72
C SER A 142 -5.54 24.60 -0.56
N VAL A 143 -5.57 23.28 -0.39
CA VAL A 143 -6.49 22.21 -0.87
C VAL A 143 -7.59 22.57 -1.90
N SER A 144 -7.70 23.80 -2.41
CA SER A 144 -8.65 24.28 -3.40
C SER A 144 -8.04 25.30 -4.37
N SER A 145 -6.76 25.17 -4.78
CA SER A 145 -6.47 25.57 -6.16
C SER A 145 -7.21 24.56 -7.02
N SER A 146 -8.38 24.94 -7.55
CA SER A 146 -9.19 24.10 -8.44
C SER A 146 -8.27 23.20 -9.26
N LEU A 147 -8.47 21.87 -9.22
CA LEU A 147 -7.91 20.91 -10.16
C LEU A 147 -8.44 21.26 -11.56
N SER A 148 -8.01 22.41 -12.06
CA SER A 148 -8.27 22.90 -13.38
C SER A 148 -7.36 22.10 -14.29
N LEU A 149 -7.90 21.69 -15.43
CA LEU A 149 -7.15 21.05 -16.50
C LEU A 149 -5.89 21.83 -16.88
N SER A 150 -5.89 23.16 -16.72
CA SER A 150 -4.70 24.00 -16.93
C SER A 150 -3.59 23.71 -15.92
N SER A 151 -3.91 23.65 -14.63
CA SER A 151 -2.94 23.37 -13.55
C SER A 151 -2.35 21.96 -13.66
N ILE A 152 -3.17 20.97 -14.08
CA ILE A 152 -2.71 19.60 -14.32
C ILE A 152 -1.73 19.55 -15.49
N LYS A 153 -2.04 20.23 -16.61
CA LYS A 153 -1.15 20.28 -17.78
C LYS A 153 0.21 20.91 -17.43
N VAL A 154 0.20 21.98 -16.63
CA VAL A 154 1.43 22.64 -16.17
C VAL A 154 2.25 21.70 -15.27
N ALA A 155 1.61 21.03 -14.30
CA ALA A 155 2.29 20.05 -13.45
C ALA A 155 2.86 18.86 -14.24
N LEU A 156 2.14 18.35 -15.24
CA LEU A 156 2.63 17.29 -16.13
C LEU A 156 3.76 17.76 -17.04
N ALA A 157 3.76 19.02 -17.50
CA ALA A 157 4.86 19.56 -18.28
C ALA A 157 6.16 19.66 -17.47
N MET A 158 6.06 20.04 -16.19
CA MET A 158 7.23 20.20 -15.30
C MET A 158 7.73 18.88 -14.71
N ALA A 159 6.81 18.05 -14.22
CA ALA A 159 7.13 16.86 -13.45
C ALA A 159 6.62 15.55 -14.07
N GLY A 160 6.11 15.58 -15.30
CA GLY A 160 5.49 14.42 -15.96
C GLY A 160 6.41 13.21 -16.02
N GLY A 161 7.71 13.38 -16.28
CA GLY A 161 8.66 12.28 -16.24
C GLY A 161 8.74 11.58 -14.87
N ILE A 162 8.68 12.33 -13.77
CA ILE A 162 8.70 11.78 -12.41
C ILE A 162 7.36 11.10 -12.11
N ILE A 163 6.25 11.75 -12.44
CA ILE A 163 4.89 11.24 -12.24
C ILE A 163 4.70 9.92 -12.99
N VAL A 164 5.10 9.85 -14.27
CA VAL A 164 4.98 8.64 -15.09
C VAL A 164 5.82 7.51 -14.53
N ASN A 165 7.07 7.76 -14.11
CA ASN A 165 7.89 6.72 -13.49
C ASN A 165 7.27 6.21 -12.19
N LEU A 166 6.78 7.11 -11.34
CA LEU A 166 6.11 6.75 -10.08
C LEU A 166 4.86 5.91 -10.36
N THR A 167 3.97 6.38 -11.24
CA THR A 167 2.77 5.63 -11.63
C THR A 167 3.10 4.28 -12.24
N ALA A 168 4.11 4.21 -13.11
CA ALA A 168 4.53 2.96 -13.73
C ALA A 168 5.02 1.95 -12.69
N VAL A 169 5.88 2.34 -11.75
CA VAL A 169 6.36 1.42 -10.70
C VAL A 169 5.22 0.92 -9.84
N TYR A 170 4.33 1.80 -9.39
CA TYR A 170 3.16 1.42 -8.60
C TYR A 170 2.22 0.49 -9.37
N PHE A 171 2.00 0.73 -10.66
CA PHE A 171 1.23 -0.19 -11.50
C PHE A 171 1.90 -1.57 -11.57
N LEU A 172 3.20 -1.62 -11.89
CA LEU A 172 3.95 -2.87 -12.06
C LEU A 172 4.02 -3.68 -10.75
N GLU A 173 4.34 -3.05 -9.62
CA GLU A 173 4.47 -3.73 -8.33
C GLU A 173 3.13 -4.26 -7.80
N TYR A 174 2.04 -3.49 -7.93
CA TYR A 174 0.73 -3.94 -7.48
C TYR A 174 0.16 -5.02 -8.39
N TRP A 175 0.52 -5.03 -9.67
CA TRP A 175 0.12 -6.12 -10.57
C TRP A 175 0.82 -7.44 -10.20
N ILE A 176 2.11 -7.38 -9.83
CA ILE A 176 2.82 -8.54 -9.25
C ILE A 176 2.10 -9.00 -7.98
N LEU A 177 1.86 -8.08 -7.04
CA LEU A 177 1.36 -8.40 -5.70
C LEU A 177 -0.07 -8.96 -5.70
N THR A 178 -0.98 -8.32 -6.44
CA THR A 178 -2.42 -8.64 -6.44
C THR A 178 -2.83 -9.63 -7.53
N GLY A 179 -1.99 -9.81 -8.55
CA GLY A 179 -2.28 -10.69 -9.69
C GLY A 179 -1.38 -11.93 -9.67
N PHE A 180 -0.15 -11.78 -10.13
CA PHE A 180 0.73 -12.91 -10.45
C PHE A 180 1.15 -13.73 -9.22
N LEU A 181 1.49 -13.07 -8.11
CA LEU A 181 1.91 -13.76 -6.87
C LEU A 181 0.79 -14.68 -6.33
N ASP A 182 -0.45 -14.18 -6.33
CA ASP A 182 -1.62 -14.95 -5.92
C ASP A 182 -1.77 -16.19 -6.80
N ARG A 183 -1.81 -16.01 -8.13
CA ARG A 183 -1.95 -17.12 -9.09
C ARG A 183 -0.83 -18.15 -9.00
N ALA A 184 0.42 -17.71 -8.83
CA ALA A 184 1.58 -18.60 -8.69
C ALA A 184 1.58 -19.43 -7.40
N SER A 185 0.79 -19.03 -6.39
CA SER A 185 0.74 -19.66 -5.06
C SER A 185 -0.54 -20.45 -4.80
N VAL A 186 -1.55 -20.33 -5.67
CA VAL A 186 -2.85 -21.03 -5.55
C VAL A 186 -2.72 -22.53 -5.87
N GLY A 187 -3.60 -23.35 -5.29
CA GLY A 187 -3.72 -24.77 -5.65
C GLY A 187 -2.58 -25.67 -5.14
N LEU A 188 -1.89 -25.31 -4.05
CA LEU A 188 -0.92 -26.19 -3.40
C LEU A 188 -1.60 -27.48 -2.88
N PRO A 189 -0.98 -28.67 -3.04
CA PRO A 189 -1.55 -29.93 -2.56
C PRO A 189 -1.78 -29.93 -1.04
N LEU A 190 -2.69 -30.78 -0.55
CA LEU A 190 -2.97 -30.94 0.88
C LEU A 190 -1.74 -31.35 1.70
N GLU A 191 -0.76 -32.01 1.07
CA GLU A 191 0.52 -32.41 1.66
C GLU A 191 1.49 -31.24 1.86
N ALA A 192 1.20 -30.05 1.29
CA ALA A 192 2.04 -28.88 1.46
C ALA A 192 2.03 -28.38 2.92
N SER A 193 3.22 -27.99 3.40
CA SER A 193 3.40 -27.46 4.75
C SER A 193 2.51 -26.24 5.01
N SER A 194 2.14 -26.00 6.29
CA SER A 194 1.40 -24.79 6.68
C SER A 194 2.12 -23.50 6.25
N PHE A 195 3.46 -23.54 6.24
CA PHE A 195 4.32 -22.49 5.73
C PHE A 195 4.10 -22.24 4.23
N ALA A 196 4.11 -23.30 3.41
CA ALA A 196 3.89 -23.18 1.97
C ALA A 196 2.49 -22.65 1.62
N ARG A 197 1.45 -23.07 2.36
CA ARG A 197 0.08 -22.54 2.19
C ARG A 197 -0.04 -21.06 2.56
N SER A 198 0.89 -20.52 3.34
CA SER A 198 0.93 -19.11 3.75
C SER A 198 1.87 -18.26 2.89
N THR A 199 2.33 -18.76 1.73
CA THR A 199 3.32 -18.12 0.86
C THR A 199 2.98 -16.66 0.54
N VAL A 200 1.75 -16.37 0.10
CA VAL A 200 1.32 -15.01 -0.26
C VAL A 200 1.49 -14.03 0.91
N ARG A 201 1.20 -14.48 2.13
CA ARG A 201 1.31 -13.65 3.34
C ARG A 201 2.76 -13.32 3.67
N PHE A 202 3.65 -14.32 3.66
CA PHE A 202 5.07 -14.10 3.90
C PHE A 202 5.73 -13.28 2.80
N CYS A 203 5.29 -13.45 1.55
CA CYS A 203 5.70 -12.61 0.44
C CYS A 203 5.29 -11.14 0.64
N ASN A 204 4.07 -10.88 1.13
CA ASN A 204 3.62 -9.52 1.45
C ASN A 204 4.44 -8.89 2.58
N ILE A 205 4.77 -9.65 3.62
CA ILE A 205 5.66 -9.18 4.71
C ILE A 205 7.05 -8.85 4.16
N SER A 206 7.64 -9.76 3.38
CA SER A 206 8.94 -9.58 2.74
C SER A 206 8.99 -8.35 1.84
N TYR A 207 7.96 -8.17 1.03
CA TYR A 207 7.78 -6.98 0.21
C TYR A 207 7.81 -5.70 1.06
N ASN A 208 7.03 -5.63 2.14
CA ASN A 208 7.01 -4.45 3.01
C ASN A 208 8.35 -4.22 3.73
N ILE A 209 9.08 -5.28 4.08
CA ILE A 209 10.47 -5.17 4.59
C ILE A 209 11.37 -4.52 3.54
N GLY A 210 11.30 -4.97 2.28
CA GLY A 210 12.05 -4.39 1.18
C GLY A 210 11.73 -2.90 0.98
N VAL A 211 10.44 -2.55 0.99
CA VAL A 211 9.99 -1.15 0.90
C VAL A 211 10.56 -0.32 2.03
N LEU A 212 10.49 -0.81 3.27
CA LEU A 212 11.00 -0.10 4.45
C LEU A 212 12.52 0.13 4.36
N ILE A 213 13.29 -0.90 4.04
CA ILE A 213 14.74 -0.81 3.86
C ILE A 213 15.07 0.22 2.79
N SER A 214 14.40 0.14 1.64
CA SER A 214 14.69 1.06 0.55
C SER A 214 14.26 2.50 0.85
N ARG A 215 13.15 2.70 1.57
CA ARG A 215 12.73 4.04 1.98
C ARG A 215 13.71 4.67 2.95
N ALA A 216 14.26 3.88 3.87
CA ALA A 216 15.32 4.32 4.78
C ALA A 216 16.61 4.64 4.01
N SER A 217 16.95 3.87 2.98
CA SER A 217 18.23 3.99 2.25
C SER A 217 18.45 5.34 1.56
N VAL A 218 17.39 6.10 1.24
CA VAL A 218 17.48 7.34 0.44
C VAL A 218 18.27 8.46 1.12
N THR A 219 18.39 8.43 2.45
CA THR A 219 19.21 9.39 3.20
C THR A 219 20.70 9.18 2.94
N TRP A 220 21.12 7.94 2.67
CA TRP A 220 22.51 7.56 2.40
C TRP A 220 22.81 7.39 0.90
N TYR A 221 21.88 6.84 0.13
CA TYR A 221 22.07 6.51 -1.28
C TYR A 221 20.90 6.99 -2.15
N GLN A 222 21.19 7.90 -3.08
CA GLN A 222 20.19 8.56 -3.92
C GLN A 222 20.37 8.15 -5.39
N ILE A 223 19.33 7.56 -5.95
CA ILE A 223 19.28 7.15 -7.36
C ILE A 223 18.63 8.28 -8.15
N ARG A 224 19.46 9.11 -8.79
CA ARG A 224 18.97 10.20 -9.66
C ARG A 224 18.23 9.67 -10.91
N ARG A 225 18.54 8.45 -11.35
CA ARG A 225 17.95 7.80 -12.52
C ARG A 225 16.80 6.87 -12.13
N VAL A 226 15.62 7.43 -11.85
CA VAL A 226 14.41 6.68 -11.43
C VAL A 226 13.85 5.71 -12.48
N TRP A 227 14.28 5.82 -13.74
CA TRP A 227 13.91 4.85 -14.77
C TRP A 227 14.56 3.48 -14.54
N ILE A 228 15.70 3.41 -13.83
CA ILE A 228 16.39 2.14 -13.54
C ILE A 228 15.52 1.22 -12.67
N PRO A 229 15.06 1.63 -11.47
CA PRO A 229 14.17 0.79 -10.67
C PRO A 229 12.86 0.48 -11.41
N THR A 230 12.35 1.41 -12.23
CA THR A 230 11.16 1.17 -13.07
C THR A 230 11.36 0.06 -14.10
N PHE A 231 12.51 0.07 -14.78
CA PHE A 231 12.87 -0.97 -15.74
C PHE A 231 13.09 -2.33 -15.05
N LEU A 232 13.78 -2.34 -13.90
CA LEU A 232 13.93 -3.56 -13.11
C LEU A 232 12.58 -4.11 -12.63
N GLN A 233 11.65 -3.22 -12.26
CA GLN A 233 10.28 -3.62 -11.90
C GLN A 233 9.54 -4.28 -13.06
N LEU A 234 9.74 -3.79 -14.29
CA LEU A 234 9.17 -4.40 -15.48
C LEU A 234 9.75 -5.81 -15.73
N LEU A 235 11.07 -5.98 -15.55
CA LEU A 235 11.69 -7.30 -15.65
C LEU A 235 11.14 -8.27 -14.60
N LEU A 236 10.95 -7.80 -13.37
CA LEU A 236 10.34 -8.59 -12.29
C LEU A 236 8.88 -8.94 -12.61
N LEU A 237 8.11 -8.04 -13.23
CA LEU A 237 6.75 -8.34 -13.69
C LEU A 237 6.76 -9.45 -14.74
N VAL A 238 7.62 -9.36 -15.75
CA VAL A 238 7.75 -10.39 -16.79
C VAL A 238 8.14 -11.73 -16.16
N PHE A 239 9.09 -11.72 -15.23
CA PHE A 239 9.47 -12.90 -14.48
C PHE A 239 8.28 -13.53 -13.74
N TRP A 240 7.50 -12.74 -12.99
CA TRP A 240 6.32 -13.23 -12.28
C TRP A 240 5.21 -13.69 -13.22
N ALA A 241 5.05 -13.06 -14.38
CA ALA A 241 4.12 -13.50 -15.42
C ALA A 241 4.50 -14.87 -15.99
N LEU A 242 5.80 -15.10 -16.22
CA LEU A 242 6.31 -16.40 -16.65
C LEU A 242 6.15 -17.44 -15.54
N GLU A 243 6.43 -17.11 -14.27
CA GLU A 243 6.26 -18.07 -13.18
C GLU A 243 4.78 -18.43 -12.96
N ALA A 244 3.88 -17.45 -13.04
CA ALA A 244 2.45 -17.67 -12.90
C ALA A 244 1.85 -18.51 -14.04
N SER A 245 2.45 -18.49 -15.24
CA SER A 245 1.94 -19.21 -16.41
C SER A 245 2.61 -20.56 -16.66
N LEU A 246 3.91 -20.67 -16.38
CA LEU A 246 4.70 -21.87 -16.64
C LEU A 246 5.00 -22.69 -15.37
N HIS A 247 4.79 -22.12 -14.19
CA HIS A 247 5.06 -22.77 -12.89
C HIS A 247 6.46 -23.39 -12.82
N PHE A 248 7.47 -22.72 -13.36
CA PHE A 248 8.80 -23.30 -13.53
C PHE A 248 9.54 -23.47 -12.20
N ILE A 249 9.37 -22.56 -11.23
CA ILE A 249 9.90 -22.76 -9.87
C ILE A 249 9.14 -23.90 -9.22
N ARG A 250 7.80 -23.87 -9.25
CA ARG A 250 6.98 -24.91 -8.61
C ARG A 250 7.26 -26.31 -9.17
N GLY A 251 7.40 -26.45 -10.48
CA GLY A 251 7.64 -27.72 -11.17
C GLY A 251 9.02 -28.32 -10.90
N ASN A 252 10.05 -27.49 -10.73
CA ASN A 252 11.42 -27.95 -10.50
C ASN A 252 11.74 -28.31 -9.04
N VAL A 253 10.82 -28.04 -8.11
CA VAL A 253 11.09 -28.16 -6.65
C VAL A 253 10.76 -29.57 -6.10
N GLY A 254 10.35 -30.52 -6.96
CA GLY A 254 10.35 -31.96 -6.63
C GLY A 254 9.53 -32.35 -5.39
N GLY A 255 8.45 -31.60 -5.09
CA GLY A 255 7.59 -31.83 -3.92
C GLY A 255 7.98 -31.05 -2.66
N ASN A 256 9.12 -30.35 -2.60
CA ASN A 256 9.50 -29.53 -1.45
C ASN A 256 8.95 -28.08 -1.54
N TYR A 257 7.64 -27.92 -1.39
CA TYR A 257 6.97 -26.62 -1.53
C TYR A 257 7.50 -25.52 -0.59
N SER A 258 8.19 -25.87 0.50
CA SER A 258 8.81 -24.87 1.39
C SER A 258 9.97 -24.13 0.72
N THR A 259 10.74 -24.80 -0.15
CA THR A 259 11.82 -24.16 -0.93
C THR A 259 11.27 -23.13 -1.91
N MET A 260 10.15 -23.44 -2.58
CA MET A 260 9.43 -22.49 -3.44
C MET A 260 9.05 -21.22 -2.67
N THR A 261 8.48 -21.37 -1.46
CA THR A 261 8.10 -20.24 -0.62
C THR A 261 9.29 -19.36 -0.25
N TRP A 262 10.44 -19.95 0.10
CA TRP A 262 11.65 -19.17 0.39
C TRP A 262 12.14 -18.37 -0.83
N LEU A 263 12.12 -18.98 -2.02
CA LEU A 263 12.48 -18.29 -3.26
C LEU A 263 11.52 -17.13 -3.55
N TYR A 264 10.22 -17.33 -3.40
CA TYR A 264 9.22 -16.28 -3.60
C TYR A 264 9.40 -15.14 -2.59
N ILE A 265 9.66 -15.45 -1.32
CA ILE A 265 9.97 -14.47 -0.27
C ILE A 265 11.18 -13.62 -0.70
N SER A 266 12.27 -14.24 -1.16
CA SER A 266 13.48 -13.53 -1.58
C SER A 266 13.23 -12.63 -2.79
N ILE A 267 12.47 -13.08 -3.77
CA ILE A 267 12.16 -12.28 -4.97
C ILE A 267 11.23 -11.12 -4.60
N MET A 268 10.24 -11.36 -3.73
CA MET A 268 9.33 -10.31 -3.27
C MET A 268 10.03 -9.26 -2.40
N LEU A 269 11.12 -9.62 -1.71
CA LEU A 269 11.99 -8.64 -1.05
C LEU A 269 12.58 -7.66 -2.08
N ILE A 270 13.06 -8.18 -3.23
CA ILE A 270 13.64 -7.37 -4.31
C ILE A 270 12.56 -6.48 -4.94
N VAL A 271 11.37 -7.01 -5.19
CA VAL A 271 10.20 -6.24 -5.66
C VAL A 271 9.93 -5.07 -4.70
N GLY A 272 9.95 -5.31 -3.39
CA GLY A 272 9.77 -4.27 -2.38
C GLY A 272 10.90 -3.24 -2.35
N LEU A 273 12.16 -3.69 -2.49
CA LEU A 273 13.31 -2.80 -2.57
C LEU A 273 13.21 -1.84 -3.77
N MET A 274 12.82 -2.36 -4.95
CA MET A 274 12.67 -1.54 -6.15
C MET A 274 11.51 -0.53 -6.05
N GLY A 275 10.36 -0.98 -5.51
CA GLY A 275 9.20 -0.12 -5.25
C GLY A 275 9.52 1.02 -4.28
N GLY A 276 10.10 0.68 -3.13
CA GLY A 276 10.54 1.64 -2.13
C GLY A 276 11.61 2.61 -2.65
N ALA A 277 12.54 2.12 -3.48
CA ALA A 277 13.59 2.94 -4.08
C ALA A 277 12.98 3.97 -5.03
N SER A 278 12.09 3.55 -5.92
CA SER A 278 11.42 4.46 -6.85
C SER A 278 10.63 5.53 -6.10
N TYR A 279 9.82 5.13 -5.12
CA TYR A 279 9.03 6.07 -4.32
C TYR A 279 9.89 7.13 -3.65
N SER A 280 10.89 6.73 -2.86
CA SER A 280 11.71 7.68 -2.10
C SER A 280 12.54 8.59 -3.01
N ASN A 281 13.06 8.06 -4.12
CA ASN A 281 13.83 8.87 -5.07
C ASN A 281 12.93 9.83 -5.88
N CYS A 282 11.71 9.43 -6.24
CA CYS A 282 10.73 10.33 -6.84
C CYS A 282 10.34 11.46 -5.88
N MET A 283 10.09 11.16 -4.60
CA MET A 283 9.81 12.17 -3.57
C MET A 283 10.97 13.13 -3.39
N PHE A 284 12.19 12.61 -3.36
CA PHE A 284 13.41 13.42 -3.32
C PHE A 284 13.53 14.35 -4.54
N LEU A 285 13.25 13.83 -5.74
CA LEU A 285 13.29 14.62 -6.98
C LEU A 285 12.20 15.70 -7.01
N PHE A 286 10.99 15.42 -6.52
CA PHE A 286 9.94 16.45 -6.39
C PHE A 286 10.38 17.60 -5.48
N GLN A 287 11.15 17.31 -4.42
CA GLN A 287 11.58 18.30 -3.44
C GLN A 287 12.80 19.13 -3.87
N ARG A 288 13.73 18.53 -4.62
CA ARG A 288 15.04 19.15 -4.93
C ARG A 288 15.22 19.61 -6.39
N ARG A 289 14.29 19.31 -7.30
CA ARG A 289 14.36 19.84 -8.67
C ARG A 289 14.14 21.34 -8.68
N GLU A 290 15.16 22.08 -9.12
CA GLU A 290 15.12 23.54 -9.33
C GLU A 290 14.07 23.92 -10.39
N ASP A 291 13.81 23.03 -11.34
CA ASP A 291 12.79 23.19 -12.39
C ASP A 291 11.34 23.28 -11.85
N ILE A 292 11.11 22.95 -10.58
CA ILE A 292 9.78 22.97 -9.96
C ILE A 292 9.73 24.10 -8.91
N PRO A 293 9.08 25.24 -9.24
CA PRO A 293 8.90 26.34 -8.30
C PRO A 293 8.17 25.87 -7.03
N ASN A 294 8.53 26.45 -5.88
CA ASN A 294 7.91 26.12 -4.58
C ASN A 294 6.36 26.23 -4.62
N THR A 295 5.83 27.19 -5.39
CA THR A 295 4.39 27.43 -5.60
C THR A 295 3.65 26.29 -6.30
N HIS A 296 4.31 25.50 -7.15
CA HIS A 296 3.69 24.38 -7.88
C HIS A 296 4.15 23.02 -7.40
N ARG A 297 5.10 22.97 -6.46
CA ARG A 297 5.68 21.73 -5.96
C ARG A 297 4.66 20.84 -5.26
N GLU A 298 3.84 21.43 -4.40
CA GLU A 298 2.77 20.70 -3.70
C GLU A 298 1.77 20.09 -4.69
N LEU A 299 1.38 20.84 -5.71
CA LEU A 299 0.51 20.36 -6.78
C LEU A 299 1.14 19.17 -7.53
N CYS A 300 2.44 19.23 -7.85
CA CYS A 300 3.14 18.15 -8.55
C CYS A 300 3.21 16.87 -7.69
N VAL A 301 3.48 17.01 -6.39
CA VAL A 301 3.50 15.89 -5.44
C VAL A 301 2.11 15.26 -5.33
N ASN A 302 1.08 16.09 -5.11
CA ASN A 302 -0.31 15.63 -4.98
C ASN A 302 -0.79 14.94 -6.27
N LEU A 303 -0.46 15.48 -7.44
CA LEU A 303 -0.76 14.86 -8.72
C LEU A 303 -0.01 13.54 -8.90
N GLY A 304 1.25 13.46 -8.46
CA GLY A 304 2.02 12.21 -8.43
C GLY A 304 1.35 11.11 -7.62
N PHE A 305 0.89 11.43 -6.40
CA PHE A 305 0.15 10.49 -5.54
C PHE A 305 -1.21 10.09 -6.14
N ALA A 306 -1.95 11.05 -6.71
CA ALA A 306 -3.21 10.76 -7.38
C ALA A 306 -3.01 9.82 -8.57
N ALA A 307 -1.97 10.09 -9.40
CA ALA A 307 -1.63 9.26 -10.54
C ALA A 307 -1.10 7.87 -10.12
N SER A 308 -0.37 7.74 -9.02
CA SER A 308 0.05 6.43 -8.51
C SER A 308 -1.14 5.61 -8.02
N ASN A 309 -2.11 6.22 -7.33
CA ASN A 309 -3.35 5.54 -6.93
C ASN A 309 -4.16 5.07 -8.14
N LEU A 310 -4.20 5.86 -9.21
CA LEU A 310 -4.78 5.41 -10.48
C LEU A 310 -4.02 4.21 -11.07
N GLY A 311 -2.68 4.21 -10.99
CA GLY A 311 -1.85 3.06 -11.36
C GLY A 311 -2.21 1.80 -10.57
N ILE A 312 -2.37 1.89 -9.25
CA ILE A 312 -2.79 0.78 -8.39
C ILE A 312 -4.18 0.25 -8.79
N LEU A 313 -5.12 1.15 -9.07
CA LEU A 313 -6.47 0.79 -9.52
C LEU A 313 -6.43 0.05 -10.86
N LEU A 314 -5.67 0.55 -11.83
CA LEU A 314 -5.50 -0.07 -13.14
C LEU A 314 -4.81 -1.44 -13.02
N ALA A 315 -3.83 -1.59 -12.14
CA ALA A 315 -3.19 -2.87 -11.85
C ALA A 315 -4.18 -3.88 -11.28
N SER A 316 -5.03 -3.44 -10.34
CA SER A 316 -6.08 -4.28 -9.75
C SER A 316 -7.11 -4.72 -10.79
N LEU A 317 -7.49 -3.81 -11.70
CA LEU A 317 -8.37 -4.14 -12.81
C LEU A 317 -7.72 -5.11 -13.80
N ALA A 318 -6.43 -4.91 -14.12
CA ALA A 318 -5.67 -5.81 -14.97
C ALA A 318 -5.56 -7.21 -14.36
N SER A 319 -5.28 -7.32 -13.06
CA SER A 319 -5.31 -8.57 -12.31
C SER A 319 -6.67 -9.26 -12.39
N LEU A 320 -7.77 -8.51 -12.21
CA LEU A 320 -9.13 -9.05 -12.29
C LEU A 320 -9.49 -9.53 -13.70
N LEU A 321 -9.16 -8.75 -14.74
CA LEU A 321 -9.39 -9.14 -16.12
C LEU A 321 -8.61 -10.40 -16.49
N MET A 322 -7.34 -10.46 -16.09
CA MET A 322 -6.47 -11.61 -16.31
C MET A 322 -7.01 -12.88 -15.62
N ALA A 323 -7.46 -12.77 -14.37
CA ALA A 323 -8.05 -13.88 -13.63
C ALA A 323 -9.31 -14.45 -14.31
N ASN A 324 -10.08 -13.61 -15.01
CA ASN A 324 -11.32 -14.01 -15.68
C ASN A 324 -11.13 -14.45 -17.14
N THR A 325 -10.01 -14.12 -17.78
CA THR A 325 -9.77 -14.38 -19.22
C THR A 325 -8.64 -15.38 -19.46
N LEU A 326 -7.40 -14.99 -19.17
CA LEU A 326 -6.18 -15.71 -19.56
C LEU A 326 -5.72 -16.75 -18.53
N MET A 327 -6.00 -16.51 -17.24
CA MET A 327 -5.48 -17.29 -16.12
C MET A 327 -6.61 -17.73 -15.18
N LYS A 328 -7.64 -18.36 -15.76
CA LYS A 328 -8.66 -19.04 -14.97
C LYS A 328 -8.00 -20.15 -14.16
N GLU A 329 -8.42 -20.27 -12.91
CA GLU A 329 -7.89 -21.25 -11.96
C GLU A 329 -7.96 -22.69 -12.51
N CYS A 330 -9.00 -23.00 -13.28
CA CYS A 330 -9.17 -24.30 -13.94
C CYS A 330 -8.30 -24.51 -15.20
N THR A 331 -7.83 -23.43 -15.83
CA THR A 331 -6.91 -23.53 -16.97
C THR A 331 -5.47 -23.71 -16.49
N LEU A 332 -5.12 -23.07 -15.37
CA LEU A 332 -3.79 -23.17 -14.74
C LEU A 332 -3.64 -24.44 -13.90
N TYR A 333 -4.71 -24.83 -13.19
CA TYR A 333 -4.74 -25.99 -12.31
C TYR A 333 -5.89 -26.94 -12.70
N PRO A 334 -5.73 -27.72 -13.78
CA PRO A 334 -6.77 -28.65 -14.23
C PRO A 334 -7.09 -29.75 -13.20
N GLU A 335 -6.20 -29.97 -12.22
CA GLU A 335 -6.41 -30.92 -11.13
C GLU A 335 -7.03 -30.32 -9.86
N ALA A 336 -7.30 -29.01 -9.81
CA ALA A 336 -7.89 -28.37 -8.64
C ALA A 336 -9.34 -28.83 -8.39
N PRO A 337 -9.75 -29.05 -7.12
CA PRO A 337 -11.12 -29.46 -6.79
C PRO A 337 -12.12 -28.38 -7.20
N GLY A 338 -13.07 -28.73 -8.07
CA GLY A 338 -14.05 -27.82 -8.68
C GLY A 338 -13.81 -27.49 -10.16
N CYS A 339 -12.67 -27.91 -10.72
CA CYS A 339 -12.31 -27.69 -12.13
C CYS A 339 -12.44 -28.93 -13.02
N ARG A 340 -12.79 -30.09 -12.45
CA ARG A 340 -13.22 -31.27 -13.22
C ARG A 340 -14.69 -31.11 -13.58
N ALA A 341 -14.97 -31.18 -14.88
CA ALA A 341 -16.32 -31.27 -15.44
C ALA A 341 -17.06 -32.51 -14.91
#